data_AF-A0A9K3M2X6-F1
#
_entry.id   AF-A0A9K3M2X6-F1
#
_cell.length_a   1.000
_cell.length_b   1.000
_cell.length_c   1.000
_cell.angle_alpha   90.00
_cell.angle_beta   90.00
_cell.angle_gamma   90.00
#
_symmetry.space_group_name_H-M   'P 1'
#
loop_
_entity.id
_entity.type
_entity.pdbx_description
1 polymer ?
#
loop_
_entity_poly.entity_id
_entity_poly.type
_entity_poly.pdbx_seq_one_letter_code
_entity_poly.pdbx_strand_id
1 'polypeptide(L)'
;MIRRLCMSNELVVRRGTNVSQDPTQQAIDQAREWLEEIRPFISVPDFAQIYRMNMDQTPLPFSLASQSTLELRGTRSVTIRQSGNNNTRAKASLAVAADGPKLKPIIIFKGEPRSTIATRELPVSQYANLCCQHAA
;
A
#
# COMPACT_ATOMS: atom_id res chain seq x y z
N MET A 1 24.49 20.68 3.15
CA MET A 1 25.64 19.76 3.25
C MET A 1 25.65 18.71 2.15
N ILE A 2 24.58 17.92 1.99
CA ILE A 2 24.47 16.82 1.02
C ILE A 2 24.66 17.25 -0.45
N ARG A 3 24.11 18.40 -0.87
CA ARG A 3 24.24 18.90 -2.25
C ARG A 3 25.69 19.20 -2.65
N ARG A 4 26.51 19.77 -1.72
CA ARG A 4 27.93 20.05 -1.98
C ARG A 4 28.72 18.75 -2.12
N LEU A 5 28.45 17.77 -1.26
CA LEU A 5 29.04 16.42 -1.34
C LEU A 5 28.69 15.73 -2.66
N CYS A 6 27.43 15.82 -3.12
CA CYS A 6 27.02 15.20 -4.38
C CYS A 6 27.73 15.85 -5.57
N MET A 7 27.84 17.19 -5.58
CA MET A 7 28.54 17.91 -6.65
C MET A 7 30.03 17.62 -6.68
N SER A 8 30.69 17.53 -5.52
CA SER A 8 32.14 17.25 -5.44
C SER A 8 32.51 15.81 -5.81
N ASN A 9 31.56 14.88 -5.75
CA ASN A 9 31.77 13.46 -6.03
C ASN A 9 30.99 12.97 -7.26
N GLU A 10 30.50 13.89 -8.08
CA GLU A 10 29.72 13.59 -9.29
C GLU A 10 28.49 12.69 -9.06
N LEU A 11 27.89 12.73 -7.87
CA LEU A 11 26.73 11.92 -7.52
C LEU A 11 25.44 12.60 -7.96
N VAL A 12 24.50 11.79 -8.49
CA VAL A 12 23.15 12.22 -8.86
C VAL A 12 22.10 11.40 -8.14
N VAL A 13 21.06 12.05 -7.64
CA VAL A 13 19.86 11.38 -7.10
C VAL A 13 19.00 10.94 -8.28
N ARG A 14 18.62 9.68 -8.32
CA ARG A 14 17.66 9.16 -9.31
C ARG A 14 16.45 8.53 -8.61
N ARG A 15 15.28 8.69 -9.22
CA ARG A 15 13.98 8.19 -8.73
C ARG A 15 13.19 7.64 -9.91
N GLY A 16 12.65 6.43 -9.80
CA GLY A 16 11.67 5.92 -10.76
C GLY A 16 10.34 6.68 -10.60
N THR A 17 9.77 7.17 -11.70
CA THR A 17 8.71 8.20 -11.61
C THR A 17 7.29 7.71 -11.85
N ASN A 18 7.02 6.70 -12.70
CA ASN A 18 5.72 5.99 -12.74
C ASN A 18 5.73 4.89 -13.80
N VAL A 19 4.91 3.85 -13.58
CA VAL A 19 4.47 2.90 -14.61
C VAL A 19 2.95 2.88 -14.54
N SER A 20 2.27 3.38 -15.55
CA SER A 20 0.81 3.24 -15.71
C SER A 20 0.52 2.19 -16.78
N GLN A 21 -0.61 1.49 -16.62
CA GLN A 21 -1.14 0.63 -17.67
C GLN A 21 -2.24 1.41 -18.40
N ASP A 22 -2.18 1.45 -19.72
CA ASP A 22 -3.28 1.99 -20.53
C ASP A 22 -4.47 1.01 -20.46
N PRO A 23 -5.66 1.46 -20.04
CA PRO A 23 -6.82 0.59 -19.95
C PRO A 23 -7.31 0.22 -21.36
N THR A 24 -7.72 -1.03 -21.53
CA THR A 24 -8.35 -1.50 -22.78
C THR A 24 -9.75 -0.90 -22.95
N GLN A 25 -10.25 -0.81 -24.19
CA GLN A 25 -11.61 -0.33 -24.45
C GLN A 25 -12.68 -1.15 -23.69
N GLN A 26 -12.49 -2.47 -23.63
CA GLN A 26 -13.35 -3.37 -22.86
C GLN A 26 -13.42 -3.00 -21.36
N ALA A 27 -12.29 -2.59 -20.76
CA ALA A 27 -12.27 -2.16 -19.37
C ALA A 27 -13.03 -0.84 -19.16
N ILE A 28 -12.97 0.07 -20.15
CA ILE A 28 -13.73 1.31 -20.14
C ILE A 28 -15.23 1.03 -20.22
N ASP A 29 -15.64 0.17 -21.16
CA ASP A 29 -17.06 -0.15 -21.36
C ASP A 29 -17.64 -0.86 -20.12
N GLN A 30 -16.90 -1.79 -19.53
CA GLN A 30 -17.29 -2.44 -18.28
C GLN A 30 -17.44 -1.44 -17.13
N ALA A 31 -16.52 -0.48 -17.01
CA ALA A 31 -16.59 0.55 -15.98
C ALA A 31 -17.80 1.47 -16.19
N ARG A 32 -18.16 1.77 -17.45
CA ARG A 32 -19.35 2.57 -17.78
C ARG A 32 -20.64 1.86 -17.40
N GLU A 33 -20.78 0.60 -17.78
CA GLU A 33 -21.95 -0.22 -17.43
C GLU A 33 -22.15 -0.29 -15.91
N TRP A 34 -21.05 -0.56 -15.18
CA TRP A 34 -21.09 -0.57 -13.72
C TRP A 34 -21.48 0.79 -13.12
N LEU A 35 -20.98 1.90 -13.68
CA LEU A 35 -21.37 3.24 -13.22
C LEU A 35 -22.86 3.52 -13.48
N GLU A 36 -23.40 3.10 -14.61
CA GLU A 36 -24.83 3.24 -14.93
C GLU A 36 -25.70 2.45 -13.94
N GLU A 37 -25.27 1.25 -13.55
CA GLU A 37 -25.95 0.43 -12.53
C GLU A 37 -25.88 1.06 -11.13
N ILE A 38 -24.72 1.56 -10.71
CA ILE A 38 -24.47 1.99 -9.33
C ILE A 38 -24.93 3.43 -9.04
N ARG A 39 -24.93 4.31 -10.04
CA ARG A 39 -25.30 5.73 -9.88
C ARG A 39 -26.64 5.96 -9.18
N PRO A 40 -27.74 5.23 -9.51
CA PRO A 40 -29.01 5.39 -8.81
C PRO A 40 -28.92 5.11 -7.30
N PHE A 41 -28.12 4.12 -6.89
CA PHE A 41 -27.95 3.75 -5.48
C PHE A 41 -27.08 4.75 -4.71
N ILE A 42 -26.06 5.31 -5.36
CA ILE A 42 -25.20 6.33 -4.73
C ILE A 42 -25.92 7.68 -4.64
N SER A 43 -26.76 8.02 -5.61
CA SER A 43 -27.39 9.34 -5.74
C SER A 43 -28.71 9.48 -4.98
N VAL A 44 -29.10 8.47 -4.19
CA VAL A 44 -30.33 8.52 -3.39
C VAL A 44 -30.26 9.72 -2.41
N PRO A 45 -31.26 10.62 -2.44
CA PRO A 45 -31.38 11.70 -1.47
C PRO A 45 -31.39 11.15 -0.04
N ASP A 46 -30.81 11.88 0.90
CA ASP A 46 -30.81 11.55 2.33
C ASP A 46 -30.09 10.25 2.75
N PHE A 47 -29.36 9.58 1.85
CA PHE A 47 -28.48 8.49 2.26
C PHE A 47 -27.31 9.04 3.09
N ALA A 48 -27.24 8.66 4.36
CA ALA A 48 -26.26 9.19 5.30
C ALA A 48 -24.82 8.87 4.83
N GLN A 49 -23.97 9.90 4.82
CA GLN A 49 -22.60 9.81 4.28
C GLN A 49 -21.74 8.79 5.04
N ILE A 50 -22.05 8.53 6.31
CA ILE A 50 -21.41 7.50 7.15
C ILE A 50 -21.49 6.09 6.54
N TYR A 51 -22.52 5.80 5.74
CA TYR A 51 -22.72 4.49 5.11
C TYR A 51 -22.05 4.38 3.73
N ARG A 52 -21.53 5.50 3.19
CA ARG A 52 -20.71 5.49 1.98
C ARG A 52 -19.25 5.35 2.38
N MET A 53 -18.75 4.12 2.36
CA MET A 53 -17.36 3.83 2.74
C MET A 53 -16.56 3.36 1.53
N ASN A 54 -15.37 3.92 1.36
CA ASN A 54 -14.36 3.37 0.47
C ASN A 54 -13.39 2.50 1.28
N MET A 55 -13.06 1.31 0.79
CA MET A 55 -12.12 0.40 1.43
C MET A 55 -11.13 -0.12 0.40
N ASP A 56 -9.85 -0.14 0.74
CA ASP A 56 -8.82 -0.75 -0.10
C ASP A 56 -7.75 -1.48 0.73
N GLN A 57 -7.14 -2.50 0.12
CA GLN A 57 -6.05 -3.28 0.70
C GLN A 57 -4.71 -2.86 0.09
N THR A 58 -3.82 -2.32 0.93
CA THR A 58 -2.47 -1.93 0.51
C THR A 58 -1.40 -2.88 1.08
N PRO A 59 -0.39 -3.29 0.29
CA PRO A 59 0.73 -4.07 0.81
C PRO A 59 1.61 -3.20 1.72
N LEU A 60 1.94 -3.73 2.89
CA LEU A 60 2.89 -3.17 3.83
C LEU A 60 4.19 -4.02 3.82
N PRO A 61 5.21 -3.65 3.04
CA PRO A 61 6.48 -4.37 3.02
C PRO A 61 7.22 -4.21 4.36
N PHE A 62 7.83 -5.28 4.86
CA PHE A 62 8.63 -5.22 6.10
C PHE A 62 9.99 -4.54 5.91
N SER A 63 10.50 -4.55 4.67
CA SER A 63 11.66 -3.75 4.30
C SER A 63 11.25 -2.67 3.31
N LEU A 64 11.35 -1.41 3.75
CA LEU A 64 11.21 -0.26 2.88
C LEU A 64 12.58 0.03 2.25
N ALA A 65 12.85 -0.62 1.11
CA ALA A 65 13.96 -0.20 0.28
C ALA A 65 13.69 1.22 -0.26
N SER A 66 14.64 2.13 -0.08
CA SER A 66 14.54 3.47 -0.65
C SER A 66 14.42 3.39 -2.17
N GLN A 67 13.41 4.06 -2.74
CA GLN A 67 13.27 4.22 -4.20
C GLN A 67 14.24 5.24 -4.79
N SER A 68 15.03 5.90 -3.93
CA SER A 68 16.10 6.81 -4.31
C SER A 68 17.44 6.26 -3.83
N THR A 69 18.44 6.36 -4.69
CA THR A 69 19.83 6.07 -4.35
C THR A 69 20.73 7.16 -4.91
N LEU A 70 21.91 7.31 -4.30
CA LEU A 70 22.99 8.16 -4.79
C LEU A 70 23.91 7.32 -5.64
N GLU A 71 24.14 7.76 -6.87
CA GLU A 71 24.97 7.05 -7.84
C GLU A 71 25.83 8.00 -8.64
N LEU A 72 26.95 7.47 -9.14
CA LEU A 72 27.87 8.24 -9.99
C LEU A 72 27.18 8.67 -11.29
N ARG A 73 27.48 9.90 -11.71
CA ARG A 73 27.02 10.45 -12.98
C ARG A 73 27.60 9.60 -14.12
N GLY A 74 26.73 9.10 -14.99
CA GLY A 74 27.12 8.27 -16.13
C GLY A 74 27.03 6.76 -15.91
N THR A 75 26.71 6.31 -14.69
CA THR A 75 26.49 4.88 -14.41
C THR A 75 25.34 4.32 -15.27
N ARG A 76 25.63 3.27 -16.04
CA ARG A 76 24.69 2.61 -16.96
C ARG A 76 23.62 1.79 -16.23
N SER A 77 24.00 1.13 -15.13
CA SER A 77 23.12 0.27 -14.33
C SER A 77 23.32 0.54 -12.85
N VAL A 78 22.23 0.81 -12.15
CA VAL A 78 22.21 1.17 -10.73
C VAL A 78 21.58 0.04 -9.93
N THR A 79 22.33 -0.54 -8.99
CA THR A 79 21.86 -1.64 -8.15
C THR A 79 21.39 -1.09 -6.80
N ILE A 80 20.08 -1.06 -6.58
CA ILE A 80 19.52 -0.71 -5.27
C ILE A 80 19.64 -1.93 -4.36
N ARG A 81 20.44 -1.82 -3.29
CA ARG A 81 20.52 -2.87 -2.27
C ARG A 81 19.22 -2.90 -1.48
N GLN A 82 18.53 -4.03 -1.53
CA GLN A 82 17.33 -4.30 -0.74
C GLN A 82 17.66 -5.39 0.28
N SER A 83 16.92 -5.46 1.40
CA SER A 83 17.11 -6.55 2.34
C SER A 83 16.67 -7.88 1.70
N GLY A 84 17.34 -8.98 2.06
CA GLY A 84 17.05 -10.31 1.49
C GLY A 84 15.63 -10.82 1.76
N ASN A 85 14.91 -10.20 2.71
CA ASN A 85 13.54 -10.57 3.07
C ASN A 85 12.49 -9.68 2.36
N ASN A 86 12.69 -9.41 1.08
CA ASN A 86 11.93 -8.39 0.35
C ASN A 86 10.51 -8.84 -0.08
N ASN A 87 10.20 -10.13 0.05
CA ASN A 87 8.90 -10.68 -0.35
C ASN A 87 7.92 -10.79 0.83
N THR A 88 8.39 -10.57 2.06
CA THR A 88 7.50 -10.53 3.22
C THR A 88 6.83 -9.18 3.33
N ARG A 89 5.50 -9.24 3.37
CA ARG A 89 4.63 -8.08 3.48
C ARG A 89 3.41 -8.48 4.31
N ALA A 90 2.97 -7.57 5.16
CA ALA A 90 1.59 -7.60 5.64
C ALA A 90 0.68 -6.92 4.60
N LYS A 91 -0.63 -7.07 4.75
CA LYS A 91 -1.62 -6.26 4.03
C LYS A 91 -2.36 -5.41 5.04
N ALA A 92 -2.48 -4.11 4.80
CA ALA A 92 -3.39 -3.27 5.56
C ALA A 92 -4.68 -3.07 4.77
N SER A 93 -5.82 -3.40 5.39
CA SER A 93 -7.13 -2.98 4.93
C SER A 93 -7.48 -1.66 5.61
N LEU A 94 -7.69 -0.62 4.81
CA LEU A 94 -8.03 0.72 5.26
C LEU A 94 -9.40 1.09 4.74
N ALA A 95 -10.25 1.68 5.57
CA ALA A 95 -11.54 2.19 5.15
C ALA A 95 -11.78 3.62 5.64
N VAL A 96 -12.43 4.40 4.78
CA VAL A 96 -12.79 5.80 5.01
C VAL A 96 -14.25 5.99 4.65
N ALA A 97 -15.00 6.61 5.56
CA ALA A 97 -16.36 7.03 5.29
C ALA A 97 -16.38 8.39 4.56
N ALA A 98 -17.44 8.66 3.79
CA ALA A 98 -17.54 9.87 2.97
C ALA A 98 -17.61 11.16 3.80
N ASP A 99 -18.05 11.07 5.05
CA ASP A 99 -18.03 12.18 6.02
C ASP A 99 -16.65 12.42 6.65
N GLY A 100 -15.64 11.59 6.32
CA GLY A 100 -14.24 11.78 6.72
C GLY A 100 -13.66 10.82 7.78
N PRO A 101 -14.43 10.19 8.70
CA PRO A 101 -13.91 9.22 9.64
C PRO A 101 -13.19 8.05 8.98
N LYS A 102 -12.04 7.71 9.57
CA LYS A 102 -11.27 6.51 9.22
C LYS A 102 -11.72 5.37 10.11
N LEU A 103 -12.13 4.25 9.51
CA LEU A 103 -12.39 3.04 10.28
C LEU A 103 -11.08 2.46 10.80
N LYS A 104 -11.21 1.64 11.85
CA LYS A 104 -10.05 0.96 12.44
C LYS A 104 -9.33 0.13 11.37
N PRO A 105 -8.02 0.37 11.14
CA PRO A 105 -7.28 -0.39 10.14
C PRO A 105 -7.12 -1.84 10.58
N ILE A 106 -7.17 -2.77 9.62
CA ILE A 106 -6.93 -4.20 9.84
C ILE A 106 -5.60 -4.54 9.18
N ILE A 107 -4.64 -5.05 9.96
CA ILE A 107 -3.38 -5.57 9.42
C ILE A 107 -3.46 -7.09 9.37
N ILE A 108 -3.25 -7.63 8.19
CA ILE A 108 -3.30 -9.06 7.90
C ILE A 108 -1.87 -9.54 7.62
N PHE A 109 -1.39 -10.44 8.45
CA PHE A 109 -0.11 -11.13 8.26
C PHE A 109 -0.34 -12.43 7.49
N LYS A 110 0.60 -12.78 6.62
CA LYS A 110 0.57 -14.09 5.95
C LYS A 110 0.83 -15.17 7.00
N GLY A 111 -0.08 -16.12 7.10
CA GLY A 111 0.05 -17.31 7.94
C GLY A 111 0.70 -18.49 7.23
N GLU A 112 1.03 -19.52 8.00
CA GLU A 112 1.46 -20.81 7.47
C GLU A 112 0.25 -21.73 7.19
N PRO A 113 0.28 -22.55 6.12
CA PRO A 113 -0.81 -23.49 5.87
C PRO A 113 -0.99 -24.45 7.05
N ARG A 114 -2.24 -24.61 7.52
CA ARG A 114 -2.62 -25.46 8.67
C ARG A 114 -2.08 -25.01 10.03
N SER A 115 -1.53 -23.80 10.17
CA SER A 115 -1.21 -23.24 11.48
C SER A 115 -2.46 -22.71 12.18
N THR A 116 -2.43 -22.70 13.52
CA THR A 116 -3.49 -22.08 14.32
C THR A 116 -3.31 -20.55 14.31
N ILE A 117 -4.42 -19.81 14.18
CA ILE A 117 -4.40 -18.36 14.37
C ILE A 117 -4.17 -18.09 15.85
N ALA A 118 -2.99 -17.59 16.19
CA ALA A 118 -2.73 -17.15 17.53
C ALA A 118 -3.55 -15.88 17.81
N THR A 119 -4.53 -16.02 18.69
CA THR A 119 -5.50 -14.97 19.01
C THR A 119 -5.01 -14.01 20.10
N ARG A 120 -3.78 -14.20 20.61
CA ARG A 120 -3.28 -13.56 21.84
C ARG A 120 -1.81 -13.12 21.81
N GLU A 121 -1.17 -12.99 20.65
CA GLU A 121 0.28 -12.71 20.60
C GLU A 121 0.70 -11.32 21.10
N LEU A 122 -0.25 -10.39 21.26
CA LEU A 122 0.03 -9.05 21.75
C LEU A 122 -0.68 -8.79 23.09
N PRO A 123 -0.20 -9.37 24.21
CA PRO A 123 -0.86 -9.26 25.51
C PRO A 123 -0.87 -7.84 26.09
N VAL A 124 0.08 -6.96 25.69
CA VAL A 124 0.23 -5.60 26.23
C VAL A 124 0.62 -4.58 25.15
N SER A 125 0.00 -4.67 23.97
CA SER A 125 0.20 -3.68 22.91
C SER A 125 -1.00 -2.75 22.85
N GLN A 126 -0.77 -1.44 22.69
CA GLN A 126 -1.84 -0.49 22.29
C GLN A 126 -2.54 -0.90 20.97
N TYR A 127 -1.97 -1.87 20.27
CA TYR A 127 -2.46 -2.49 19.04
C TYR A 127 -3.01 -3.92 19.22
N ALA A 128 -3.35 -4.35 20.45
CA ALA A 128 -3.84 -5.69 20.79
C ALA A 128 -5.06 -6.20 20.00
N ASN A 129 -5.69 -5.34 19.19
CA ASN A 129 -6.79 -5.69 18.30
C ASN A 129 -6.35 -6.04 16.87
N LEU A 130 -5.04 -6.11 16.59
CA LEU A 130 -4.50 -6.56 15.32
C LEU A 130 -4.22 -8.06 15.44
N CYS A 131 -5.00 -8.85 14.71
CA CYS A 131 -4.81 -10.30 14.65
C CYS A 131 -3.57 -10.60 13.79
N CYS A 132 -2.49 -11.04 14.44
CA CYS A 132 -1.27 -11.50 13.78
C CYS A 132 -1.06 -12.98 14.10
N GLN A 133 -0.68 -13.79 13.12
CA GLN A 133 -0.21 -15.16 13.35
C GLN A 133 1.31 -15.13 13.58
N HIS A 134 1.83 -16.05 14.40
CA HIS A 134 3.26 -16.28 14.63
C HIS A 134 4.06 -16.17 13.32
N ALA A 135 4.99 -15.22 13.27
CA ALA A 135 5.97 -15.16 12.21
C ALA A 135 7.05 -16.21 12.48
N ALA A 136 7.36 -17.02 11.46
CA ALA A 136 8.54 -17.89 11.46
C ALA A 136 9.84 -17.08 11.32
#